data_AF-A0A6L7SU35-F1
#
_entry.id   AF-A0A6L7SU35-F1
#
_cell.length_a   1.000
_cell.length_b   1.000
_cell.length_c   1.000
_cell.angle_alpha   90.00
_cell.angle_beta   90.00
_cell.angle_gamma   90.00
#
_symmetry.space_group_name_H-M   'P 1'
#
loop_
_entity.id
_entity.type
_entity.pdbx_description
1 polymer ?
#
loop_
_entity_poly.entity_id
_entity_poly.type
_entity_poly.pdbx_seq_one_letter_code
_entity_poly.pdbx_strand_id
1 'polypeptide(L)'
;MYYRNQIVPRLSIDITHEEHRKLKAIAALKGQSIKNYVLGKTLGNNPDPGNASEDQAISLLSEFLGPRVEQALRGELSTKSIEDIRQIARMQVDSASQE
;
A
#
# COMPACT_ATOMS: atom_id res chain seq x y z
N MET A 1 27.84 25.31 -4.90
CA MET A 1 27.07 24.22 -4.27
C MET A 1 25.76 24.81 -3.76
N TYR A 2 24.69 24.79 -4.55
CA TYR A 2 23.39 25.29 -4.11
C TYR A 2 22.57 24.10 -3.59
N TYR A 3 22.27 24.09 -2.29
CA TYR A 3 21.29 23.16 -1.74
C TYR A 3 19.91 23.58 -2.23
N ARG A 4 19.34 22.77 -3.12
CA ARG A 4 17.95 22.89 -3.55
C ARG A 4 17.07 22.67 -2.33
N ASN A 5 16.53 23.76 -1.79
CA ASN A 5 15.58 23.73 -0.69
C ASN A 5 14.32 23.03 -1.19
N GLN A 6 14.21 21.71 -0.98
CA GLN A 6 13.01 20.95 -1.33
C GLN A 6 11.88 21.43 -0.42
N ILE A 7 10.83 21.98 -1.02
CA ILE A 7 9.60 22.32 -0.31
C ILE A 7 8.92 21.00 0.01
N VAL A 8 9.05 20.54 1.25
CA VAL A 8 8.30 19.38 1.75
C VAL A 8 6.90 19.83 2.13
N PRO A 9 5.84 19.34 1.46
CA PRO A 9 4.46 19.67 1.81
C PRO A 9 4.17 19.25 3.25
N ARG A 10 3.40 20.07 3.96
CA ARG A 10 3.04 19.85 5.37
C ARG A 10 1.65 19.24 5.43
N LEU A 11 1.52 18.13 6.17
CA LEU A 11 0.24 17.49 6.49
C LEU A 11 -0.08 17.78 7.97
N SER A 12 -1.24 18.37 8.23
CA SER A 12 -1.79 18.54 9.59
C SER A 12 -2.94 17.56 9.78
N ILE A 13 -2.94 16.84 10.90
CA ILE A 13 -3.99 15.88 11.26
C ILE A 13 -4.41 16.11 12.70
N ASP A 14 -5.72 16.06 12.95
CA ASP A 14 -6.27 16.14 14.30
C ASP A 14 -6.47 14.72 14.85
N ILE A 15 -5.88 14.46 16.02
CA ILE A 15 -5.95 13.18 16.71
C ILE A 15 -6.08 13.42 18.22
N THR A 16 -6.65 12.46 18.92
CA THR A 16 -6.73 12.49 20.38
C THR A 16 -5.34 12.30 21.01
N HIS A 17 -5.20 12.68 22.28
CA HIS A 17 -3.93 12.52 22.99
C HIS A 17 -3.52 11.04 23.14
N GLU A 18 -4.50 10.15 23.31
CA GLU A 18 -4.25 8.71 23.40
C GLU A 18 -3.77 8.12 22.07
N GLU A 19 -4.38 8.54 20.95
CA GLU A 19 -3.94 8.13 19.61
C GLU A 19 -2.53 8.61 19.31
N HIS A 20 -2.21 9.87 19.63
CA HIS A 20 -0.85 10.39 19.49
C HIS A 20 0.16 9.57 20.30
N ARG A 21 -0.17 9.20 21.55
CA ARG A 21 0.68 8.37 22.41
C ARG A 21 0.91 6.98 21.82
N LYS A 22 -0.16 6.31 21.36
CA LYS A 22 -0.07 4.99 20.69
C LYS A 22 0.80 5.09 19.44
N LEU A 23 0.59 6.11 18.62
CA LEU A 23 1.29 6.30 17.36
C LEU A 23 2.79 6.57 17.60
N LYS A 24 3.12 7.39 18.59
CA LYS A 24 4.51 7.65 19.01
C LYS A 24 5.20 6.38 19.51
N ALA A 25 4.51 5.57 20.31
CA ALA A 25 5.06 4.31 20.81
C ALA A 25 5.37 3.34 19.66
N ILE A 26 4.45 3.17 18.71
CA ILE A 26 4.66 2.27 17.57
C ILE A 26 5.79 2.78 16.67
N ALA A 27 5.87 4.10 16.43
CA ALA A 27 6.96 4.68 15.65
C ALA A 27 8.33 4.43 16.30
N ALA A 28 8.42 4.60 17.63
CA ALA A 28 9.63 4.32 18.40
C ALA A 28 10.02 2.84 18.35
N LEU A 29 9.06 1.92 18.45
CA LEU A 29 9.29 0.48 18.33
C LEU A 29 9.84 0.09 16.95
N LYS A 30 9.47 0.80 15.89
CA LYS A 30 10.01 0.62 14.54
C LYS A 30 11.33 1.36 14.29
N GLY A 31 11.85 2.10 15.28
CA GLY A 31 13.05 2.92 15.13
C GLY A 31 12.87 4.10 14.16
N GLN A 32 11.62 4.53 13.93
CA GLN A 32 11.30 5.59 12.98
C GLN A 32 10.76 6.83 13.70
N SER A 33 10.97 8.01 13.11
CA SER A 33 10.31 9.22 13.59
C SER A 33 8.79 9.12 13.39
N ILE A 34 8.03 9.78 14.26
CA ILE A 34 6.56 9.83 14.13
C ILE A 34 6.13 10.31 12.74
N LYS A 35 6.85 11.29 12.17
CA LYS A 35 6.64 11.81 10.81
C LYS A 35 6.73 10.70 9.77
N ASN A 36 7.83 9.94 9.77
CA ASN A 36 8.07 8.91 8.76
C ASN A 36 7.09 7.75 8.92
N TYR A 37 6.76 7.38 10.16
CA TYR A 37 5.81 6.32 10.46
C TYR A 37 4.38 6.68 10.01
N VAL A 38 3.91 7.91 10.29
CA VAL A 38 2.60 8.38 9.79
C VAL A 38 2.59 8.39 8.27
N LEU A 39 3.59 9.01 7.63
CA LEU A 39 3.62 9.14 6.17
C LEU A 39 3.63 7.78 5.47
N GLY A 40 4.45 6.82 5.92
CA GLY A 40 4.48 5.48 5.34
C GLY A 40 3.20 4.67 5.61
N LYS A 41 2.49 4.96 6.71
CA LYS A 41 1.20 4.31 7.02
C LYS A 41 0.04 4.91 6.22
N THR A 42 -0.01 6.24 6.04
CA THR A 42 -1.12 6.94 5.38
C THR A 42 -1.02 6.96 3.87
N LEU A 43 0.19 7.11 3.32
CA LEU A 43 0.44 7.08 1.88
C LEU A 43 0.79 5.68 1.38
N GLY A 44 0.90 4.71 2.31
CA GLY A 44 1.36 3.36 2.05
C GLY A 44 2.89 3.31 1.90
N ASN A 45 3.50 2.22 2.37
CA ASN A 45 4.82 1.81 1.91
C ASN A 45 4.74 1.21 0.50
N ASN A 46 3.78 1.65 -0.32
CA ASN A 46 3.87 1.38 -1.74
C ASN A 46 5.00 2.30 -2.18
N PRO A 47 6.19 1.79 -2.52
CA PRO A 47 7.09 2.64 -3.25
C PRO A 47 6.29 3.12 -4.45
N ASP A 48 6.21 4.43 -4.60
CA ASP A 48 5.75 5.01 -5.84
C ASP A 48 6.44 4.21 -6.96
N PRO A 49 5.71 3.55 -7.88
CA PRO A 49 6.35 2.75 -8.92
C PRO A 49 7.29 3.58 -9.79
N GLY A 50 7.25 4.92 -9.70
CA GLY A 50 8.25 5.83 -10.27
C GLY A 50 9.52 6.08 -9.42
N ASN A 51 9.60 5.55 -8.19
CA ASN A 51 10.63 5.86 -7.20
C ASN A 51 11.14 4.62 -6.43
N ALA A 52 10.64 3.42 -6.74
CA ALA A 52 11.28 2.16 -6.33
C ALA A 52 12.58 1.98 -7.11
N SER A 53 13.65 1.54 -6.46
CA SER A 53 14.76 0.94 -7.21
C SER A 53 14.23 -0.27 -7.99
N GLU A 54 14.76 -0.51 -9.19
CA GLU A 54 14.37 -1.64 -10.04
C GLU A 54 14.37 -2.98 -9.28
N ASP A 55 15.41 -3.21 -8.46
CA ASP A 55 15.53 -4.39 -7.61
C ASP A 55 14.39 -4.51 -6.59
N GLN A 56 13.94 -3.38 -6.05
CA GLN A 56 12.84 -3.34 -5.09
C GLN A 56 11.49 -3.58 -5.77
N ALA A 57 11.28 -3.03 -6.96
CA ALA A 57 10.08 -3.29 -7.76
C ALA A 57 9.99 -4.78 -8.15
N ILE A 58 11.11 -5.38 -8.55
CA ILE A 58 11.20 -6.80 -8.88
C ILE A 58 10.91 -7.66 -7.65
N SER A 59 11.51 -7.34 -6.49
CA SER A 59 11.28 -8.08 -5.25
C SER A 59 9.81 -8.06 -4.83
N LEU A 60 9.15 -6.90 -4.90
CA LEU A 60 7.73 -6.76 -4.57
C LEU A 60 6.84 -7.53 -5.53
N LEU A 61 7.17 -7.50 -6.83
CA LEU A 61 6.45 -8.27 -7.82
C LEU A 61 6.60 -9.78 -7.58
N SER A 62 7.81 -10.26 -7.27
CA SER A 62 8.06 -11.67 -6.96
C SER A 62 7.29 -12.12 -5.72
N GLU A 63 7.29 -11.33 -4.64
CA GLU A 63 6.52 -11.61 -3.43
C GLU A 63 5.01 -11.69 -3.72
N PHE A 64 4.50 -10.74 -4.51
CA PHE A 64 3.09 -10.72 -4.90
C PHE A 64 2.68 -11.91 -5.79
N LEU A 65 3.56 -12.36 -6.69
CA LEU A 65 3.26 -13.45 -7.62
C LEU A 65 3.48 -14.84 -7.03
N GLY A 66 4.35 -15.01 -6.03
CA GLY A 66 4.66 -16.30 -5.40
C GLY A 66 3.42 -17.13 -5.05
N PRO A 67 2.47 -16.60 -4.26
CA PRO A 67 1.26 -17.34 -3.90
C PRO A 67 0.40 -17.74 -5.11
N ARG A 68 0.36 -16.92 -6.17
CA ARG A 68 -0.40 -17.22 -7.39
C ARG A 68 0.24 -18.33 -8.21
N VAL A 69 1.57 -18.38 -8.24
CA VAL A 69 2.31 -19.48 -8.88
C VAL A 69 2.03 -20.79 -8.16
N GLU A 70 2.07 -20.79 -6.82
CA GLU A 70 1.74 -21.99 -6.04
C GLU A 70 0.29 -22.46 -6.27
N GLN A 71 -0.68 -21.53 -6.31
CA GLN A 71 -2.08 -21.85 -6.65
C GLN A 71 -2.19 -22.49 -8.04
N ALA A 72 -1.51 -21.92 -9.04
CA ALA A 72 -1.51 -22.46 -10.39
C ALA A 72 -0.88 -23.86 -10.46
N LEU A 73 0.22 -24.10 -9.72
CA LEU A 73 0.86 -25.42 -9.63
C LEU A 73 -0.04 -26.47 -8.96
N ARG A 74 -0.91 -26.05 -8.02
CA ARG A 74 -1.95 -26.91 -7.43
C ARG A 74 -3.17 -27.11 -8.34
N GLY A 75 -3.21 -26.45 -9.50
CA GLY A 75 -4.36 -26.52 -10.43
C GLY A 75 -5.55 -25.67 -9.99
N GLU A 76 -5.37 -24.74 -9.05
CA GLU A 76 -6.40 -23.81 -8.57
C GLU A 76 -6.59 -22.65 -9.58
N LEU A 77 -7.06 -23.00 -10.78
CA LEU A 77 -7.34 -22.04 -11.84
C LEU A 77 -8.79 -21.53 -11.75
N SER A 78 -8.99 -20.28 -12.15
CA SER A 78 -10.34 -19.73 -12.28
C SER A 78 -11.09 -20.47 -13.40
N THR A 79 -12.26 -21.01 -13.08
CA THR A 79 -13.21 -21.60 -14.04
C THR A 79 -14.10 -20.55 -14.71
N LYS A 80 -14.01 -19.28 -14.29
CA LYS A 80 -14.84 -18.19 -14.80
C LYS A 80 -14.43 -17.79 -16.21
N SER A 81 -15.42 -17.55 -17.05
CA SER A 81 -15.22 -16.92 -18.36
C SER A 81 -14.90 -15.43 -18.22
N ILE A 82 -14.45 -14.81 -19.30
CA ILE A 82 -14.23 -13.35 -19.35
C ILE A 82 -15.54 -12.59 -19.11
N GLU A 83 -16.65 -13.11 -19.62
CA GLU A 83 -17.99 -12.57 -19.44
C GLU A 83 -18.40 -12.59 -17.97
N ASP A 84 -18.18 -13.71 -17.28
CA ASP A 84 -18.45 -13.86 -15.84
C ASP A 84 -17.62 -12.86 -15.03
N ILE A 85 -16.33 -12.74 -15.35
CA ILE A 85 -15.41 -11.80 -14.68
C ILE A 85 -15.89 -10.37 -14.87
N ARG A 86 -16.30 -9.99 -16.08
CA ARG A 86 -16.79 -8.65 -16.38
C ARG A 86 -18.07 -8.33 -15.61
N GLN A 87 -18.98 -9.30 -15.52
CA GLN A 87 -20.24 -9.13 -14.78
C GLN A 87 -19.99 -8.98 -13.28
N ILE A 88 -19.13 -9.82 -12.69
CA ILE A 88 -18.76 -9.76 -11.27
C ILE A 88 -18.10 -8.42 -10.93
N ALA A 89 -17.17 -7.96 -11.77
CA ALA A 89 -16.48 -6.68 -11.55
C ALA A 89 -17.47 -5.51 -11.53
N ARG A 90 -18.48 -5.50 -12.41
CA ARG A 90 -19.53 -4.46 -12.41
C ARG A 90 -20.39 -4.49 -11.15
N MET A 91 -20.84 -5.68 -10.75
CA MET A 91 -21.65 -5.83 -9.53
C MET A 91 -20.91 -5.37 -8.27
N GLN A 92 -19.58 -5.57 -8.19
CA GLN A 92 -18.76 -5.12 -7.07
C GLN A 92 -18.59 -3.59 -7.00
N VAL A 93 -18.61 -2.91 -8.15
CA VAL A 93 -18.57 -1.44 -8.21
C VAL A 93 -19.91 -0.84 -7.79
N ASP A 94 -21.01 -1.48 -8.20
CA ASP A 94 -22.37 -1.02 -7.88
C ASP A 94 -22.67 -1.18 -6.38
N SER A 95 -22.20 -2.26 -5.74
CA SER A 95 -22.37 -2.47 -4.29
C SER A 95 -21.48 -1.57 -3.44
N ALA A 96 -20.30 -1.16 -3.92
CA ALA A 96 -19.44 -0.20 -3.25
C ALA A 96 -19.96 1.25 -3.32
N SER A 97 -20.94 1.54 -4.19
CA SER A 97 -21.55 2.86 -4.35
C SER A 97 -22.78 3.07 -3.46
N GLN A 98 -23.16 2.07 -2.66
CA GLN A 98 -24.31 2.13 -1.74
C GLN A 98 -23.92 2.14 -0.25
N GLU A 99 -22.63 2.22 0.07
CA GLU A 99 -22.09 2.53 1.41
C GLU A 99 -21.50 3.95 1.44
#